data_AF-A0ABD2P5Y6-F1
#
_entry.id   AF-A0ABD2P5Y6-F1
#
_cell.length_a   1.000
_cell.length_b   1.000
_cell.length_c   1.000
_cell.angle_alpha   90.00
_cell.angle_beta   90.00
_cell.angle_gamma   90.00
#
_symmetry.space_group_name_H-M   'P 1'
#
loop_
_entity.id
_entity.type
_entity.pdbx_description
1 polymer ?
#
loop_
_entity_poly.entity_id
_entity_poly.type
_entity_poly.pdbx_seq_one_letter_code
_entity_poly.pdbx_strand_id
1 'polypeptide(L)'
;MSKISRCVTELSSVLELRKAIEDNCHQVLRETFAQHVFVGAIDPNRALIQYSTKLYLCDTTKILQELLYQFVIYNFQNLGFIKLSEGVSIYELAMMALNLPETGWTPEDGDKDELAKRIVEILIDNNAMLLDYFSLEIDKDGNLCSLPLLLDNYVPDVAGLPMYIIRLATEVTWETEKECFTTFAEETAKYYAKVSPNSKFENYDWKWIIEHVIYPAIKDFFIPPKEFTENAAILEIANLPNLYKVFERC
;
A
#
# COMPACT_ATOMS: atom_id res chain seq x y z
N MET A 1 -21.15 19.14 -4.81
CA MET A 1 -20.02 18.69 -3.98
C MET A 1 -20.27 19.16 -2.56
N SER A 2 -20.82 18.30 -1.70
CA SER A 2 -20.88 18.61 -0.27
C SER A 2 -19.44 18.74 0.22
N LYS A 3 -19.13 19.80 0.99
CA LYS A 3 -17.86 19.89 1.72
C LYS A 3 -17.87 18.72 2.71
N ILE A 4 -17.16 17.65 2.39
CA ILE A 4 -16.84 16.62 3.38
C ILE A 4 -15.96 17.31 4.41
N SER A 5 -16.49 17.49 5.61
CA SER A 5 -15.72 18.03 6.73
C SER A 5 -14.72 16.98 7.14
N ARG A 6 -13.42 17.27 6.98
CA ARG A 6 -12.38 16.37 7.48
C ARG A 6 -12.47 16.26 9.00
N CYS A 7 -12.35 15.05 9.52
CA CYS A 7 -12.23 14.79 10.96
C CYS A 7 -10.78 15.08 11.40
N VAL A 8 -10.62 15.88 12.45
CA VAL A 8 -9.31 16.02 13.11
C VAL A 8 -9.21 14.90 14.13
N THR A 9 -8.19 14.05 13.99
CA THR A 9 -7.94 12.98 14.96
C THR A 9 -7.16 13.50 16.16
N GLU A 10 -7.69 13.23 17.35
CA GLU A 10 -7.10 13.56 18.65
C GLU A 10 -6.47 12.31 19.33
N LEU A 11 -6.45 11.16 18.64
CA LEU A 11 -5.90 9.91 19.19
C LEU A 11 -4.38 10.00 19.28
N SER A 12 -3.85 9.86 20.49
CA SER A 12 -2.41 9.91 20.74
C SER A 12 -1.66 8.82 19.99
N SER A 13 -2.24 7.64 19.82
CA SER A 13 -1.68 6.54 19.02
C SER A 13 -1.36 6.98 17.58
N VAL A 14 -2.31 7.63 16.90
CA VAL A 14 -2.15 8.12 15.53
C VAL A 14 -1.15 9.29 15.46
N LEU A 15 -1.22 10.22 16.43
CA LEU A 15 -0.28 11.35 16.51
C LEU A 15 1.16 10.88 16.73
N GLU A 16 1.37 9.87 17.57
CA GLU A 16 2.67 9.24 17.78
C GLU A 16 3.18 8.52 16.54
N LEU A 17 2.31 7.85 15.77
CA LEU A 17 2.71 7.19 14.52
C LEU A 17 3.15 8.20 13.45
N ARG A 18 2.42 9.31 13.31
CA ARG A 18 2.82 10.43 12.43
C ARG A 18 4.18 11.00 12.82
N LYS A 19 4.37 11.23 14.12
CA LYS A 19 5.66 11.72 14.63
C LYS A 19 6.79 10.72 14.36
N ALA A 20 6.54 9.42 14.53
CA ALA A 20 7.53 8.38 14.25
C ALA A 20 7.95 8.37 12.78
N ILE A 21 7.01 8.57 11.84
CA ILE A 21 7.30 8.72 10.41
C ILE A 21 8.21 9.94 10.18
N GLU A 22 7.87 11.09 10.77
CA GLU A 22 8.64 12.34 10.61
C GLU A 22 10.06 12.22 11.19
N ASP A 23 10.18 11.65 12.40
CA ASP A 23 11.46 11.46 13.09
C ASP A 23 12.38 10.46 12.34
N ASN A 24 11.80 9.54 11.57
CA ASN A 24 12.53 8.57 10.74
C ASN A 24 12.83 9.07 9.31
N CYS A 25 12.41 10.29 8.94
CA CYS A 25 12.61 10.82 7.59
C CYS A 25 14.10 11.01 7.22
N HIS A 26 14.50 10.53 6.05
CA HIS A 26 15.79 10.82 5.43
C HIS A 26 15.69 12.05 4.52
N GLN A 27 16.19 13.20 4.99
CA GLN A 27 16.01 14.49 4.29
C GLN A 27 16.56 14.51 2.85
N VAL A 28 17.73 13.92 2.59
CA VAL A 28 18.29 13.89 1.22
C VAL A 28 17.45 13.05 0.26
N LEU A 29 16.94 11.89 0.70
CA LEU A 29 16.05 11.08 -0.11
C LEU A 29 14.72 11.81 -0.34
N ARG A 30 14.21 12.54 0.67
CA ARG A 30 13.00 13.33 0.54
C ARG A 30 13.15 14.38 -0.56
N GLU A 31 14.26 15.11 -0.57
CA GLU A 31 14.58 16.05 -1.65
C GLU A 31 14.71 15.34 -3.00
N THR A 32 15.41 14.20 -3.03
CA THR A 32 15.60 13.38 -4.24
C THR A 32 14.27 12.98 -4.86
N PHE A 33 13.35 12.41 -4.08
CA PHE A 33 12.02 12.02 -4.56
C PHE A 33 11.13 13.23 -4.87
N ALA A 34 11.17 14.30 -4.08
CA ALA A 34 10.36 15.50 -4.32
C ALA A 34 10.74 16.22 -5.63
N GLN A 35 11.98 16.07 -6.10
CA GLN A 35 12.48 16.76 -7.30
C GLN A 35 12.82 15.81 -8.45
N HIS A 36 12.50 14.52 -8.33
CA HIS A 36 12.84 13.56 -9.36
C HIS A 36 12.12 13.86 -10.69
N VAL A 37 12.76 13.41 -11.77
CA VAL A 37 12.17 13.25 -13.09
C VAL A 37 12.00 11.77 -13.34
N PHE A 38 10.78 11.33 -13.62
CA PHE A 38 10.52 9.94 -13.97
C PHE A 38 11.14 9.64 -15.34
N VAL A 39 11.88 8.53 -15.44
CA VAL A 39 12.56 8.11 -16.68
C VAL A 39 11.79 6.98 -17.36
N GLY A 40 11.32 6.00 -16.60
CA GLY A 40 10.55 4.89 -17.15
C GLY A 40 10.44 3.69 -16.22
N ALA A 41 9.37 2.92 -16.38
CA ALA A 41 9.19 1.65 -15.69
C ALA A 41 9.93 0.51 -16.40
N ILE A 42 10.67 -0.29 -15.63
CA ILE A 42 11.36 -1.50 -16.12
C ILE A 42 10.39 -2.68 -16.09
N ASP A 43 9.75 -2.88 -14.95
CA ASP A 43 8.72 -3.89 -14.67
C ASP A 43 7.81 -3.35 -13.55
N PRO A 44 6.72 -4.05 -13.17
CA PRO A 44 5.78 -3.53 -12.17
C PRO A 44 6.40 -3.20 -10.80
N ASN A 45 7.56 -3.78 -10.48
CA ASN A 45 8.22 -3.59 -9.20
C ASN A 45 9.39 -2.59 -9.28
N ARG A 46 9.80 -2.16 -10.47
CA ARG A 46 11.02 -1.37 -10.65
C ARG A 46 10.86 -0.27 -11.68
N ALA A 47 11.37 0.91 -11.35
CA ALA A 47 11.43 2.04 -12.26
C ALA A 47 12.74 2.81 -12.12
N LEU A 48 13.00 3.64 -13.12
CA LEU A 48 14.12 4.57 -13.16
C LEU A 48 13.64 5.98 -12.90
N ILE A 49 14.36 6.68 -12.05
CA ILE A 49 14.22 8.12 -11.86
C ILE A 49 15.57 8.81 -12.03
N GLN A 50 15.53 10.05 -12.50
CA GLN A 50 16.69 10.92 -12.51
C GLN A 50 16.50 12.01 -11.47
N TYR A 51 17.57 12.30 -10.72
CA TYR A 51 17.66 13.51 -9.91
C TYR A 51 19.04 14.13 -10.09
N SER A 52 19.07 15.43 -10.41
CA SER A 52 20.29 16.12 -10.82
C SER A 52 20.99 15.36 -11.97
N THR A 53 22.27 15.02 -11.81
CA THR A 53 23.04 14.26 -12.79
C THR A 53 23.02 12.75 -12.58
N LYS A 54 22.26 12.25 -11.61
CA LYS A 54 22.28 10.85 -11.18
C LYS A 54 21.03 10.11 -11.66
N LEU A 55 21.25 8.88 -12.11
CA LEU A 55 20.19 7.93 -12.47
C LEU A 55 20.06 6.91 -11.35
N TYR A 56 18.83 6.70 -10.90
CA TYR A 56 18.51 5.80 -9.80
C TYR A 56 17.60 4.67 -10.28
N LEU A 57 17.91 3.46 -9.82
CA LEU A 57 17.01 2.32 -9.83
C LEU A 57 16.20 2.32 -8.54
N CYS A 58 14.89 2.30 -8.67
CA CYS A 58 13.95 2.26 -7.55
C CYS A 58 13.26 0.90 -7.48
N ASP A 59 13.17 0.36 -6.27
CA ASP A 59 12.23 -0.71 -5.93
C ASP A 59 10.86 -0.05 -5.67
N THR A 60 10.07 0.05 -6.74
CA THR A 60 8.76 0.72 -6.73
C THR A 60 7.83 0.08 -5.72
N THR A 61 7.87 -1.24 -5.54
CA THR A 61 7.01 -1.96 -4.59
C THR A 61 7.30 -1.54 -3.15
N LYS A 62 8.57 -1.52 -2.74
CA LYS A 62 8.94 -1.07 -1.38
C LYS A 62 8.58 0.40 -1.14
N ILE A 63 8.88 1.26 -2.12
CA ILE A 63 8.60 2.70 -2.01
C ILE A 63 7.10 2.95 -1.91
N LEU A 64 6.31 2.28 -2.75
CA LEU A 64 4.86 2.41 -2.75
C LEU A 64 4.24 1.87 -1.47
N GLN A 65 4.74 0.74 -0.94
CA GLN A 65 4.28 0.21 0.35
C GLN A 65 4.48 1.24 1.46
N GLU A 66 5.66 1.85 1.56
CA GLU A 66 5.90 2.87 2.60
C GLU A 66 5.03 4.12 2.39
N LEU A 67 4.89 4.60 1.14
CA LEU A 67 4.01 5.73 0.83
C LEU A 67 2.56 5.46 1.26
N LEU A 68 2.03 4.28 0.97
CA LEU A 68 0.65 3.93 1.26
C LEU A 68 0.41 3.70 2.75
N TYR A 69 1.40 3.15 3.47
CA TYR A 69 1.38 3.09 4.93
C TYR A 69 1.24 4.50 5.51
N GLN A 70 2.10 5.43 5.08
CA GLN A 70 2.03 6.84 5.48
C GLN A 70 0.68 7.45 5.12
N PHE A 71 0.15 7.16 3.93
CA PHE A 71 -1.14 7.67 3.49
C PHE A 71 -2.28 7.26 4.43
N VAL A 72 -2.33 5.98 4.83
CA VAL A 72 -3.33 5.47 5.79
C VAL A 72 -3.21 6.22 7.13
N ILE A 73 -2.00 6.37 7.67
CA ILE A 73 -1.78 7.04 8.97
C ILE A 73 -2.11 8.54 8.92
N TYR A 74 -1.73 9.25 7.86
CA TYR A 74 -2.02 10.68 7.71
C TYR A 74 -3.49 10.96 7.39
N ASN A 75 -4.20 10.01 6.75
CA ASN A 75 -5.62 10.15 6.39
C ASN A 75 -6.56 9.27 7.22
N PHE A 76 -6.12 8.78 8.37
CA PHE A 76 -6.96 8.08 9.36
C PHE A 76 -8.31 8.82 9.57
N GLN A 77 -9.43 8.09 9.57
CA GLN A 77 -10.82 8.59 9.59
C GLN A 77 -11.27 9.45 8.40
N ASN A 78 -10.41 9.63 7.40
CA ASN A 78 -10.63 10.54 6.28
C ASN A 78 -10.34 9.89 4.93
N LEU A 79 -10.24 8.57 4.88
CA LEU A 79 -10.08 7.82 3.63
C LEU A 79 -11.37 7.87 2.81
N GLY A 80 -11.23 7.78 1.49
CA GLY A 80 -12.36 7.58 0.60
C GLY A 80 -12.74 6.10 0.51
N PHE A 81 -13.78 5.80 -0.25
CA PHE A 81 -14.26 4.44 -0.47
C PHE A 81 -14.04 4.01 -1.93
N ILE A 82 -13.43 2.84 -2.11
CA ILE A 82 -13.59 2.03 -3.33
C ILE A 82 -14.77 1.11 -3.07
N LYS A 83 -15.95 1.43 -3.64
CA LYS A 83 -17.15 0.60 -3.50
C LYS A 83 -17.12 -0.55 -4.51
N LEU A 84 -17.32 -1.76 -4.02
CA LEU A 84 -17.49 -2.94 -4.86
C LEU A 84 -18.90 -2.92 -5.47
N SER A 85 -19.02 -3.33 -6.74
CA SER A 85 -20.33 -3.36 -7.42
C SER A 85 -21.28 -4.36 -6.76
N GLU A 86 -20.73 -5.47 -6.27
CA GLU A 86 -21.41 -6.49 -5.48
C GLU A 86 -20.49 -6.87 -4.31
N GLY A 87 -21.08 -7.14 -3.15
CA GLY A 87 -20.32 -7.60 -1.99
C GLY A 87 -19.66 -8.94 -2.27
N VAL A 88 -18.44 -9.13 -1.79
CA VAL A 88 -17.66 -10.36 -2.01
C VAL A 88 -17.56 -11.14 -0.70
N SER A 89 -17.92 -12.42 -0.72
CA SER A 89 -17.90 -13.26 0.48
C SER A 89 -16.49 -13.39 1.06
N ILE A 90 -16.32 -12.96 2.32
CA ILE A 90 -15.05 -13.10 3.05
C ILE A 90 -14.71 -14.57 3.25
N TYR A 91 -15.71 -15.42 3.48
CA TYR A 91 -15.53 -16.86 3.60
C TYR A 91 -14.93 -17.45 2.32
N GLU A 92 -15.48 -17.11 1.15
CA GLU A 92 -14.95 -17.62 -0.13
C GLU A 92 -13.53 -17.09 -0.39
N LEU A 93 -13.26 -15.82 -0.09
CA LEU A 93 -11.92 -15.25 -0.19
C LEU A 93 -10.92 -15.97 0.73
N ALA A 94 -11.30 -16.25 1.98
CA ALA A 94 -10.48 -17.00 2.92
C ALA A 94 -10.22 -18.43 2.42
N MET A 95 -11.24 -19.12 1.92
CA MET A 95 -11.09 -20.46 1.34
C MET A 95 -10.19 -20.47 0.10
N MET A 96 -10.28 -19.46 -0.77
CA MET A 96 -9.35 -19.31 -1.89
C MET A 96 -7.92 -19.11 -1.40
N ALA A 97 -7.73 -18.22 -0.42
CA ALA A 97 -6.42 -17.93 0.13
C ALA A 97 -5.81 -19.18 0.77
N LEU A 98 -6.51 -19.91 1.61
CA LEU A 98 -6.01 -21.14 2.26
C LEU A 98 -5.60 -22.25 1.26
N ASN A 99 -5.97 -22.14 -0.01
CA ASN A 99 -5.51 -23.04 -1.08
C ASN A 99 -4.27 -22.51 -1.83
N LEU A 100 -3.83 -21.29 -1.56
CA LEU A 100 -2.62 -20.68 -2.10
C LEU A 100 -1.39 -21.13 -1.30
N PRO A 101 -0.30 -21.58 -1.97
CA PRO A 101 0.95 -21.95 -1.31
C PRO A 101 1.54 -20.85 -0.42
N GLU A 102 1.31 -19.58 -0.78
CA GLU A 102 1.79 -18.39 -0.10
C GLU A 102 1.23 -18.22 1.31
N THR A 103 0.12 -18.90 1.63
CA THR A 103 -0.43 -18.91 3.00
C THR A 103 0.40 -19.71 3.96
N GLY A 104 1.19 -20.67 3.46
CA GLY A 104 1.91 -21.62 4.30
C GLY A 104 1.00 -22.58 5.08
N TRP A 105 -0.31 -22.64 4.77
CA TRP A 105 -1.23 -23.56 5.47
C TRP A 105 -0.79 -25.01 5.31
N THR A 106 -0.80 -25.74 6.42
CA THR A 106 -0.61 -27.18 6.46
C THR A 106 -1.77 -27.86 7.19
N PRO A 107 -1.97 -29.20 7.02
CA PRO A 107 -3.02 -29.92 7.73
C PRO A 107 -2.94 -29.80 9.27
N GLU A 108 -1.77 -29.50 9.82
CA GLU A 108 -1.54 -29.27 11.24
C GLU A 108 -2.17 -27.96 11.76
N ASP A 109 -2.44 -26.98 10.88
CA ASP A 109 -3.08 -25.72 11.24
C ASP A 109 -4.59 -25.85 11.49
N GLY A 110 -5.17 -26.99 11.11
CA GLY A 110 -6.58 -27.31 11.29
C GLY A 110 -7.41 -27.26 10.01
N ASP A 111 -8.72 -27.44 10.18
CA ASP A 111 -9.68 -27.51 9.09
C ASP A 111 -9.89 -26.14 8.42
N LYS A 112 -9.84 -26.11 7.08
CA LYS A 112 -9.94 -24.85 6.33
C LYS A 112 -11.29 -24.16 6.45
N ASP A 113 -12.37 -24.94 6.54
CA ASP A 113 -13.72 -24.39 6.67
C ASP A 113 -13.90 -23.74 8.06
N GLU A 114 -13.40 -24.37 9.11
CA GLU A 114 -13.36 -23.78 10.46
C GLU A 114 -12.50 -22.52 10.51
N LEU A 115 -11.31 -22.53 9.90
CA LEU A 115 -10.43 -21.36 9.81
C LEU A 115 -11.08 -20.21 9.03
N ALA A 116 -11.72 -20.51 7.89
CA ALA A 116 -12.41 -19.50 7.08
C ALA A 116 -13.58 -18.87 7.84
N LYS A 117 -14.35 -19.65 8.61
CA LYS A 117 -15.42 -19.11 9.48
C LYS A 117 -14.85 -18.20 10.56
N ARG A 118 -13.75 -18.60 11.21
CA ARG A 118 -13.08 -17.76 12.22
C ARG A 118 -12.57 -16.44 11.64
N ILE A 119 -12.06 -16.46 10.41
CA ILE A 119 -11.63 -15.23 9.70
C ILE A 119 -12.82 -14.28 9.50
N VAL A 120 -13.99 -14.81 9.09
CA VAL A 120 -15.22 -14.01 8.96
C VAL A 120 -15.62 -13.40 10.31
N GLU A 121 -15.63 -14.20 11.38
CA GLU A 121 -15.98 -13.75 12.74
C GLU A 121 -15.09 -12.59 13.19
N ILE A 122 -13.76 -12.74 13.09
CA ILE A 122 -12.79 -11.71 13.49
C ILE A 122 -13.05 -10.39 12.75
N LEU A 123 -13.28 -10.45 11.45
CA LEU A 123 -13.46 -9.23 10.65
C LEU A 123 -14.82 -8.58 10.88
N ILE A 124 -15.88 -9.36 11.09
CA ILE A 124 -17.21 -8.83 11.46
C ILE A 124 -17.17 -8.16 12.83
N ASP A 125 -16.52 -8.78 13.82
CA ASP A 125 -16.41 -8.25 15.18
C ASP A 125 -15.70 -6.89 15.21
N ASN A 126 -14.78 -6.66 14.27
CA ASN A 126 -14.02 -5.41 14.13
C ASN A 126 -14.60 -4.43 13.09
N ASN A 127 -15.71 -4.78 12.42
CA ASN A 127 -16.26 -4.03 11.29
C ASN A 127 -16.58 -2.56 11.61
N ALA A 128 -17.13 -2.27 12.80
CA ALA A 128 -17.47 -0.89 13.18
C ALA A 128 -16.22 0.02 13.15
N MET A 129 -15.09 -0.49 13.66
CA MET A 129 -13.81 0.23 13.66
C MET A 129 -13.22 0.33 12.25
N LEU A 130 -13.26 -0.76 11.48
CA LEU A 130 -12.79 -0.80 10.09
C LEU A 130 -13.52 0.22 9.20
N LEU A 131 -14.83 0.35 9.39
CA LEU A 131 -15.65 1.32 8.67
C LEU A 131 -15.31 2.75 9.10
N ASP A 132 -15.33 3.02 10.41
CA ASP A 132 -15.17 4.37 10.95
C ASP A 132 -13.77 4.94 10.69
N TYR A 133 -12.73 4.11 10.77
CA TYR A 133 -11.34 4.58 10.72
C TYR A 133 -10.68 4.40 9.36
N PHE A 134 -11.07 3.35 8.62
CA PHE A 134 -10.34 2.92 7.44
C PHE A 134 -11.18 2.84 6.16
N SER A 135 -12.49 3.12 6.19
CA SER A 135 -13.36 3.02 5.01
C SER A 135 -13.42 1.61 4.40
N LEU A 136 -13.18 0.59 5.23
CA LEU A 136 -13.36 -0.81 4.89
C LEU A 136 -14.70 -1.27 5.48
N GLU A 137 -15.64 -1.64 4.63
CA GLU A 137 -17.01 -1.98 5.02
C GLU A 137 -17.25 -3.48 4.79
N ILE A 138 -17.80 -4.14 5.82
CA ILE A 138 -18.27 -5.51 5.77
C ILE A 138 -19.76 -5.49 6.13
N ASP A 139 -20.60 -6.17 5.35
CA ASP A 139 -22.02 -6.28 5.68
C ASP A 139 -22.28 -7.35 6.77
N LYS A 140 -23.52 -7.37 7.25
CA LYS A 140 -23.99 -8.33 8.27
C LYS A 140 -23.93 -9.79 7.82
N ASP A 141 -23.84 -10.03 6.52
CA ASP A 141 -23.83 -11.37 5.91
C ASP A 141 -22.38 -11.84 5.65
N GLY A 142 -21.38 -11.05 6.05
CA GLY A 142 -19.96 -11.39 5.92
C GLY A 142 -19.38 -11.11 4.54
N ASN A 143 -19.96 -10.17 3.79
CA ASN A 143 -19.42 -9.75 2.51
C ASN A 143 -18.63 -8.45 2.65
N LEU A 144 -17.45 -8.41 2.04
CA LEU A 144 -16.70 -7.18 1.86
C LEU A 144 -17.44 -6.28 0.86
N CYS A 145 -17.78 -5.06 1.25
CA CYS A 145 -18.51 -4.10 0.44
C CYS A 145 -17.63 -2.94 -0.06
N SER A 146 -16.57 -2.61 0.66
CA SER A 146 -15.65 -1.55 0.24
C SER A 146 -14.22 -1.74 0.71
N LEU A 147 -13.32 -1.08 0.01
CA LEU A 147 -11.91 -0.96 0.34
C LEU A 147 -11.52 0.51 0.53
N PRO A 148 -10.45 0.81 1.28
CA PRO A 148 -9.93 2.17 1.43
C PRO A 148 -9.46 2.78 0.09
N LEU A 149 -9.88 3.99 -0.26
CA LEU A 149 -9.31 4.72 -1.39
C LEU A 149 -8.03 5.45 -0.94
N LEU A 150 -6.87 4.92 -1.34
CA LEU A 150 -5.57 5.46 -0.93
C LEU A 150 -4.95 6.42 -1.94
N LEU A 151 -5.20 6.25 -3.24
CA LEU A 151 -4.73 7.16 -4.29
C LEU A 151 -5.83 7.34 -5.33
N ASP A 152 -5.99 8.57 -5.81
CA ASP A 152 -6.90 8.83 -6.93
C ASP A 152 -6.40 8.10 -8.17
N ASN A 153 -7.34 7.57 -8.96
CA ASN A 153 -7.06 6.81 -10.17
C ASN A 153 -6.23 5.52 -9.94
N TYR A 154 -6.32 4.96 -8.73
CA TYR A 154 -5.66 3.71 -8.38
C TYR A 154 -6.64 2.73 -7.73
N VAL A 155 -6.62 1.50 -8.23
CA VAL A 155 -7.33 0.36 -7.62
C VAL A 155 -6.33 -0.78 -7.50
N PRO A 156 -6.16 -1.40 -6.31
CA PRO A 156 -5.23 -2.51 -6.15
C PRO A 156 -5.67 -3.73 -6.95
N ASP A 157 -4.72 -4.61 -7.29
CA ASP A 157 -5.02 -5.83 -8.05
C ASP A 157 -5.95 -6.75 -7.25
N VAL A 158 -7.13 -7.06 -7.80
CA VAL A 158 -8.14 -7.91 -7.17
C VAL A 158 -7.64 -9.34 -6.93
N ALA A 159 -6.63 -9.80 -7.69
CA ALA A 159 -6.04 -11.11 -7.50
C ALA A 159 -5.36 -11.27 -6.12
N GLY A 160 -4.93 -10.16 -5.51
CA GLY A 160 -4.34 -10.16 -4.17
C GLY A 160 -5.37 -10.16 -3.02
N LEU A 161 -6.66 -9.96 -3.33
CA LEU A 161 -7.71 -9.78 -2.33
C LEU A 161 -7.87 -10.97 -1.37
N PRO A 162 -7.83 -12.25 -1.82
CA PRO A 162 -7.87 -13.40 -0.90
C PRO A 162 -6.78 -13.34 0.18
N MET A 163 -5.54 -13.06 -0.24
CA MET A 163 -4.40 -13.00 0.67
C MET A 163 -4.51 -11.81 1.63
N TYR A 164 -5.01 -10.66 1.16
CA TYR A 164 -5.24 -9.50 2.00
C TYR A 164 -6.23 -9.80 3.13
N ILE A 165 -7.36 -10.45 2.80
CA ILE A 165 -8.40 -10.77 3.78
C ILE A 165 -7.92 -11.66 4.91
N ILE A 166 -7.19 -12.75 4.59
CA ILE A 166 -6.67 -13.60 5.65
C ILE A 166 -5.63 -12.88 6.50
N ARG A 167 -4.79 -12.03 5.89
CA ARG A 167 -3.75 -11.29 6.60
C ARG A 167 -4.33 -10.22 7.51
N LEU A 168 -5.46 -9.60 7.13
CA LEU A 168 -6.20 -8.75 8.05
C LEU A 168 -6.60 -9.53 9.30
N ALA A 169 -7.12 -10.76 9.16
CA ALA A 169 -7.55 -11.53 10.32
C ALA A 169 -6.38 -12.11 11.15
N THR A 170 -5.25 -12.46 10.53
CA THR A 170 -4.16 -13.18 11.21
C THR A 170 -2.96 -12.33 11.61
N GLU A 171 -2.72 -11.20 10.93
CA GLU A 171 -1.50 -10.38 11.12
C GLU A 171 -1.78 -9.04 11.79
N VAL A 172 -3.04 -8.60 11.81
CA VAL A 172 -3.43 -7.38 12.53
C VAL A 172 -3.57 -7.71 14.01
N THR A 173 -2.85 -6.99 14.86
CA THR A 173 -2.97 -7.09 16.32
C THR A 173 -4.18 -6.28 16.78
N TRP A 174 -5.32 -6.92 17.04
CA TRP A 174 -6.60 -6.24 17.34
C TRP A 174 -6.71 -5.74 18.79
N GLU A 175 -5.85 -6.20 19.69
CA GLU A 175 -5.96 -5.97 21.13
C GLU A 175 -5.38 -4.63 21.59
N THR A 176 -4.40 -4.09 20.86
CA THR A 176 -3.65 -2.88 21.26
C THR A 176 -3.84 -1.79 20.21
N GLU A 177 -4.47 -0.67 20.59
CA GLU A 177 -4.89 0.40 19.67
C GLU A 177 -3.82 0.84 18.66
N LYS A 178 -2.62 1.19 19.16
CA LYS A 178 -1.53 1.66 18.30
C LYS A 178 -1.01 0.58 17.36
N GLU A 179 -0.89 -0.65 17.86
CA GLU A 179 -0.38 -1.77 17.06
C GLU A 179 -1.40 -2.22 16.03
N CYS A 180 -2.69 -2.22 16.38
CA CYS A 180 -3.80 -2.44 15.46
C CYS A 180 -3.73 -1.48 14.27
N PHE A 181 -3.61 -0.18 14.54
CA PHE A 181 -3.53 0.82 13.48
C PHE A 181 -2.26 0.67 12.63
N THR A 182 -1.14 0.32 13.26
CA THR A 182 0.14 0.11 12.58
C THR A 182 0.05 -1.10 11.64
N THR A 183 -0.29 -2.27 12.19
CA THR A 183 -0.34 -3.54 11.45
C THR A 183 -1.44 -3.55 10.39
N PHE A 184 -2.60 -2.93 10.66
CA PHE A 184 -3.63 -2.73 9.63
C PHE A 184 -3.12 -1.87 8.46
N ALA A 185 -2.45 -0.75 8.75
CA ALA A 185 -1.90 0.13 7.73
C ALA A 185 -0.80 -0.57 6.92
N GLU A 186 0.06 -1.35 7.58
CA GLU A 186 1.11 -2.16 6.94
C GLU A 186 0.53 -3.21 5.99
N GLU A 187 -0.47 -3.98 6.43
CA GLU A 187 -1.10 -5.01 5.60
C GLU A 187 -1.87 -4.44 4.42
N THR A 188 -2.58 -3.33 4.65
CA THR A 188 -3.27 -2.60 3.59
C THR A 188 -2.26 -2.05 2.57
N ALA A 189 -1.18 -1.43 3.04
CA ALA A 189 -0.14 -0.91 2.18
C ALA A 189 0.55 -2.01 1.38
N LYS A 190 0.84 -3.16 2.01
CA LYS A 190 1.45 -4.33 1.37
C LYS A 190 0.57 -4.91 0.27
N TYR A 191 -0.74 -4.98 0.50
CA TYR A 191 -1.69 -5.39 -0.54
C TYR A 191 -1.68 -4.38 -1.71
N TYR A 192 -1.82 -3.10 -1.40
CA TYR A 192 -1.94 -2.05 -2.42
C TYR A 192 -0.63 -1.78 -3.15
N ALA A 193 0.53 -2.14 -2.61
CA ALA A 193 1.80 -1.95 -3.28
C ALA A 193 2.08 -2.98 -4.39
N LYS A 194 1.32 -4.08 -4.45
CA LYS A 194 1.50 -5.16 -5.44
C LYS A 194 0.91 -4.78 -6.79
N VAL A 195 1.65 -3.98 -7.55
CA VAL A 195 1.36 -3.74 -8.97
C VAL A 195 1.79 -4.97 -9.78
N SER A 196 0.94 -5.41 -10.71
CA SER A 196 1.19 -6.55 -11.59
C SER A 196 1.09 -6.12 -13.06
N PRO A 197 1.56 -6.94 -14.01
CA PRO A 197 1.35 -6.68 -15.43
C PRO A 197 -0.14 -6.61 -15.84
N ASN A 198 -1.02 -7.15 -14.99
CA ASN A 198 -2.47 -7.13 -15.19
C ASN A 198 -3.16 -5.94 -14.51
N SER A 199 -2.46 -5.18 -13.67
CA SER A 199 -2.99 -3.98 -13.04
C SER A 199 -3.43 -2.98 -14.11
N LYS A 200 -4.66 -2.48 -13.97
CA LYS A 200 -5.29 -1.54 -14.88
C LYS A 200 -6.15 -0.56 -14.10
N PHE A 201 -6.27 0.64 -14.64
CA PHE A 201 -7.23 1.63 -14.20
C PHE A 201 -7.96 2.15 -15.42
N GLU A 202 -9.27 1.87 -15.52
CA GLU A 202 -10.06 2.09 -16.73
C GLU A 202 -9.36 1.49 -17.98
N ASN A 203 -8.94 2.35 -18.93
CA ASN A 203 -8.24 1.95 -20.16
C ASN A 203 -6.72 2.02 -20.06
N TYR A 204 -6.17 2.38 -18.89
CA TYR A 204 -4.75 2.56 -18.67
C TYR A 204 -4.10 1.30 -18.10
N ASP A 205 -2.92 0.97 -18.59
CA ASP A 205 -2.13 -0.18 -18.12
C ASP A 205 -1.25 0.18 -16.91
N TRP A 206 -0.59 -0.83 -16.35
CA TRP A 206 0.29 -0.68 -15.20
C TRP A 206 1.43 0.32 -15.40
N LYS A 207 1.94 0.51 -16.64
CA LYS A 207 3.02 1.48 -16.89
C LYS A 207 2.50 2.89 -16.73
N TRP A 208 1.33 3.16 -17.29
CA TRP A 208 0.66 4.44 -17.12
C TRP A 208 0.36 4.72 -15.64
N ILE A 209 -0.13 3.72 -14.90
CA ILE A 209 -0.38 3.86 -13.45
C ILE A 209 0.90 4.23 -12.71
N ILE A 210 2.02 3.55 -13.01
CA ILE A 210 3.31 3.86 -12.39
C ILE A 210 3.73 5.30 -12.70
N GLU A 211 3.71 5.70 -13.97
CA GLU A 211 4.19 7.00 -14.43
C GLU A 211 3.31 8.18 -14.00
N HIS A 212 1.99 8.01 -14.04
CA HIS A 212 1.03 9.11 -13.92
C HIS A 212 0.22 9.12 -12.62
N VAL A 213 0.32 8.07 -11.80
CA VAL A 213 -0.36 7.98 -10.50
C VAL A 213 0.66 7.80 -9.38
N ILE A 214 1.43 6.71 -9.43
CA ILE A 214 2.31 6.33 -8.31
C ILE A 214 3.48 7.31 -8.16
N TYR A 215 4.28 7.55 -9.21
CA TYR A 215 5.44 8.44 -9.10
C TYR A 215 5.09 9.91 -8.83
N PRO A 216 3.98 10.46 -9.37
CA PRO A 216 3.47 11.75 -8.94
C PRO A 216 3.11 11.77 -7.45
N ALA A 217 2.41 10.74 -6.93
CA ALA A 217 2.12 10.65 -5.51
C ALA A 217 3.38 10.53 -4.63
N ILE A 218 4.39 9.78 -5.09
CA ILE A 218 5.71 9.71 -4.43
C ILE A 218 6.34 11.11 -4.39
N LYS A 219 6.24 11.88 -5.46
CA LYS A 219 6.80 13.23 -5.52
C LYS A 219 6.16 14.20 -4.51
N ASP A 220 4.85 14.11 -4.36
CA ASP A 220 4.07 15.09 -3.61
C ASP A 220 3.99 14.77 -2.11
N PHE A 221 3.95 13.48 -1.74
CA PHE A 221 3.55 13.07 -0.39
C PHE A 221 4.60 12.23 0.36
N PHE A 222 5.62 11.70 -0.31
CA PHE A 222 6.47 10.68 0.29
C PHE A 222 7.46 11.21 1.34
N ILE A 223 7.51 10.54 2.50
CA ILE A 223 8.48 10.79 3.57
C ILE A 223 9.42 9.58 3.66
N PRO A 224 10.51 9.50 2.87
CA PRO A 224 11.33 8.30 2.82
C PRO A 224 12.03 8.03 4.15
N PRO A 225 11.97 6.80 4.69
CA PRO A 225 12.62 6.45 5.95
C PRO A 225 14.13 6.27 5.77
N LYS A 226 14.90 6.39 6.86
CA LYS A 226 16.37 6.25 6.86
C LYS A 226 16.85 4.90 6.33
N GLU A 227 16.15 3.82 6.63
CA GLU A 227 16.49 2.46 6.18
C GLU A 227 16.55 2.29 4.65
N PHE A 228 15.95 3.20 3.87
CA PHE A 228 15.97 3.11 2.41
C PHE A 228 17.37 3.32 1.80
N THR A 229 18.31 3.87 2.55
CA THR A 229 19.72 3.93 2.15
C THR A 229 20.44 2.59 2.29
N GLU A 230 19.86 1.64 3.03
CA GLU A 230 20.53 0.39 3.42
C GLU A 230 19.80 -0.87 2.88
N ASN A 231 18.51 -0.77 2.54
CA ASN A 231 17.68 -1.91 2.13
C ASN A 231 17.48 -2.05 0.60
N ALA A 232 18.27 -1.33 -0.19
CA ALA A 232 18.22 -1.27 -1.65
C ALA A 232 16.87 -0.81 -2.25
N ALA A 233 16.06 -0.04 -1.51
CA ALA A 233 14.85 0.59 -2.07
C ALA A 233 15.18 1.61 -3.18
N ILE A 234 16.34 2.27 -3.09
CA ILE A 234 16.85 3.17 -4.11
C ILE A 234 18.36 2.99 -4.28
N LEU A 235 18.82 2.86 -5.52
CA LEU A 235 20.22 2.62 -5.86
C LEU A 235 20.68 3.59 -6.96
N GLU A 236 21.77 4.32 -6.75
CA GLU A 236 22.43 5.07 -7.83
C GLU A 236 23.10 4.09 -8.79
N ILE A 237 22.68 4.08 -10.06
CA ILE A 237 23.20 3.14 -11.07
C ILE A 237 24.09 3.81 -12.11
N ALA A 238 23.96 5.13 -12.30
CA ALA A 238 24.79 5.89 -13.22
C ALA A 238 24.83 7.38 -12.86
N ASN A 239 25.82 8.08 -13.41
CA ASN A 239 25.99 9.53 -13.27
C ASN A 239 26.40 10.14 -14.63
N LEU A 240 25.67 11.16 -15.10
CA LEU A 240 25.81 11.75 -16.44
C LEU A 240 27.24 12.22 -16.77
N PRO A 241 27.96 12.94 -15.89
CA PRO A 241 29.39 13.22 -16.04
C PRO A 241 30.28 12.03 -16.40
N ASN A 242 29.97 10.81 -15.93
CA ASN A 242 30.73 9.62 -16.30
C ASN A 242 30.30 9.08 -17.66
N LEU A 243 29.02 9.20 -18.02
CA LEU A 243 28.50 8.80 -19.34
C LEU A 243 29.02 9.71 -20.46
N TYR A 244 29.09 11.03 -20.23
CA TYR A 244 29.62 11.98 -21.22
C TYR A 244 31.11 11.82 -21.54
N LYS A 245 31.86 11.02 -20.76
CA LYS A 245 33.25 10.65 -21.10
C LYS A 245 33.36 9.54 -22.14
N VAL A 246 32.28 8.80 -22.37
CA VAL A 246 32.23 7.64 -23.28
C VAL A 246 31.36 7.94 -24.49
N PHE A 247 30.26 8.67 -24.30
CA PHE A 247 29.33 9.05 -25.37
C PHE A 247 29.55 10.50 -25.80
N GLU A 248 30.13 10.68 -26.98
CA GLU A 248 30.33 12.00 -27.61
C GLU A 248 29.33 12.23 -28.76
N ARG A 249 29.14 13.50 -29.14
CA ARG A 249 28.29 13.86 -30.29
C ARG A 249 28.97 13.42 -31.58
N CYS A 250 28.19 12.87 -32.51
CA CYS A 250 28.65 12.52 -33.85
C CYS A 250 29.14 13.74 -34.64
#